data_AF-A0AA96PAE6-F1
#
_entry.id   AF-A0AA96PAE6-F1
#
_cell.length_a   1.000
_cell.length_b   1.000
_cell.length_c   1.000
_cell.angle_alpha   90.00
_cell.angle_beta   90.00
_cell.angle_gamma   90.00
#
_symmetry.space_group_name_H-M   'P 1'
#
loop_
_entity.id
_entity.type
_entity.pdbx_description
1 polymer ?
#
loop_
_entity_poly.entity_id
_entity_poly.type
_entity_poly.pdbx_seq_one_letter_code
_entity_poly.pdbx_strand_id
1 'polypeptide(L)'
;MWMAIISFLGGPVIKGLIDAYNAKLKAGNVDNRIAADLAAGEIAAQTAETQAITQYRIASLGYWYEPEKIMGYTVAFYFAKLLIYDKCLGWGTTDPLIGWSGTVATAVVSFYFTKRGFENVAKILKK
;
A
#
# COMPACT_ATOMS: atom_id res chain seq x y z
N MET A 1 -31.42 3.03 0.56
CA MET A 1 -30.43 4.13 0.64
C MET A 1 -29.19 3.75 1.46
N TRP A 2 -29.32 3.11 2.62
CA TRP A 2 -28.17 2.63 3.42
C TRP A 2 -27.26 1.62 2.68
N MET A 3 -27.85 0.64 1.97
CA MET A 3 -27.10 -0.37 1.20
C MET A 3 -26.28 0.20 0.03
N ALA A 4 -26.69 1.34 -0.53
CA ALA A 4 -25.97 2.00 -1.62
C ALA A 4 -24.67 2.66 -1.13
N ILE A 5 -24.72 3.27 0.06
CA ILE A 5 -23.55 3.90 0.71
C ILE A 5 -22.53 2.82 1.10
N ILE A 6 -23.00 1.69 1.63
CA ILE A 6 -22.14 0.54 1.97
C ILE A 6 -21.49 -0.06 0.73
N SER A 7 -22.21 -0.18 -0.39
CA SER A 7 -21.63 -0.66 -1.65
C SER A 7 -20.63 0.30 -2.28
N PHE A 8 -20.78 1.61 -2.05
CA PHE A 8 -19.88 2.63 -2.59
C PHE A 8 -18.56 2.72 -1.81
N LEU A 9 -18.60 2.62 -0.48
CA LEU A 9 -17.42 2.65 0.38
C LEU A 9 -16.74 1.27 0.53
N GLY A 10 -17.50 0.18 0.41
CA GLY A 10 -17.05 -1.19 0.64
C GLY A 10 -16.76 -2.03 -0.59
N GLY A 11 -17.08 -1.53 -1.78
CA GLY A 11 -16.90 -2.26 -3.04
C GLY A 11 -17.65 -3.61 -3.10
N PRO A 12 -17.39 -4.43 -4.15
CA PRO A 12 -18.05 -5.73 -4.38
C PRO A 12 -17.86 -6.75 -3.25
N VAL A 13 -16.90 -6.51 -2.34
CA VAL A 13 -16.55 -7.40 -1.24
C VAL A 13 -17.62 -7.40 -0.15
N ILE A 14 -18.13 -6.24 0.26
CA ILE A 14 -19.19 -6.20 1.30
C ILE A 14 -20.50 -6.79 0.78
N LYS A 15 -20.82 -6.56 -0.51
CA LYS A 15 -21.98 -7.17 -1.14
C LYS A 15 -21.86 -8.70 -1.18
N GLY A 16 -20.69 -9.22 -1.55
CA GLY A 16 -20.39 -10.65 -1.52
C GLY A 16 -20.49 -11.28 -0.13
N LEU A 17 -20.03 -10.57 0.92
CA LEU A 17 -20.12 -11.05 2.31
C LEU A 17 -21.57 -11.13 2.81
N ILE A 18 -22.41 -10.17 2.45
CA ILE A 18 -23.84 -10.16 2.84
C ILE A 18 -24.60 -11.27 2.09
N ASP A 19 -24.32 -11.45 0.80
CA ASP A 19 -24.95 -12.50 -0.02
C ASP A 19 -24.52 -13.90 0.45
N ALA A 20 -23.24 -14.08 0.79
CA ALA A 20 -22.72 -15.32 1.37
C ALA A 20 -23.32 -15.62 2.76
N TYR A 21 -23.53 -14.60 3.60
CA TYR A 21 -24.16 -14.75 4.90
C TYR A 21 -25.64 -15.17 4.78
N ASN A 22 -26.37 -14.58 3.83
CA ASN A 22 -27.74 -14.97 3.51
C ASN A 22 -27.85 -16.37 2.90
N ALA A 23 -26.87 -16.78 2.08
CA ALA A 23 -26.78 -18.15 1.58
C ALA A 23 -26.48 -19.16 2.70
N LYS A 24 -25.62 -18.79 3.66
CA LYS A 24 -25.32 -19.59 4.87
C LYS A 24 -26.56 -19.77 5.75
N LEU A 25 -27.38 -18.74 5.92
CA LEU A 25 -28.65 -18.82 6.65
C LEU A 25 -29.72 -19.68 5.95
N LYS A 26 -29.65 -19.81 4.61
CA LYS A 26 -30.55 -20.66 3.81
C LYS A 26 -30.06 -22.10 3.63
N ALA A 27 -28.82 -22.42 4.03
CA ALA A 27 -28.23 -23.73 3.84
C ALA A 27 -28.70 -24.73 4.91
N GLY A 28 -29.74 -25.52 4.58
CA GLY A 28 -30.30 -26.57 5.45
C GLY A 28 -29.65 -27.96 5.37
N ASN A 29 -28.62 -28.17 4.53
CA ASN A 29 -27.99 -29.48 4.29
C ASN A 29 -26.51 -29.53 4.71
N VAL A 30 -26.07 -30.70 5.20
CA VAL A 30 -24.72 -30.96 5.74
C VAL A 30 -23.61 -30.68 4.72
N ASP A 31 -23.83 -30.99 3.44
CA ASP A 31 -22.85 -30.73 2.37
C ASP A 31 -22.60 -29.23 2.13
N ASN A 32 -23.64 -28.40 2.27
CA ASN A 32 -23.51 -26.94 2.15
C ASN A 32 -22.82 -26.34 3.38
N ARG A 33 -22.95 -26.97 4.56
CA ARG A 33 -22.15 -26.60 5.74
C ARG A 33 -20.68 -26.96 5.55
N ILE A 34 -20.38 -28.14 5.01
CA ILE A 34 -19.00 -28.57 4.71
C ILE A 34 -18.36 -27.64 3.67
N ALA A 35 -19.07 -27.28 2.61
CA ALA A 35 -18.58 -26.33 1.60
C ALA A 35 -18.37 -24.92 2.18
N ALA A 36 -19.27 -24.46 3.07
CA ALA A 36 -19.12 -23.18 3.75
C ALA A 36 -17.96 -23.18 4.76
N ASP A 37 -17.75 -24.28 5.49
CA ASP A 37 -16.64 -24.43 6.42
C ASP A 37 -15.30 -24.55 5.68
N LEU A 38 -15.27 -25.21 4.52
CA LEU A 38 -14.10 -25.25 3.63
C LEU A 38 -13.76 -23.85 3.10
N ALA A 39 -14.75 -23.11 2.57
CA ALA A 39 -14.55 -21.74 2.10
C ALA A 39 -14.11 -20.79 3.25
N ALA A 40 -14.65 -20.97 4.45
CA ALA A 40 -14.20 -20.23 5.64
C ALA A 40 -12.76 -20.56 6.01
N GLY A 41 -12.36 -21.83 5.90
CA GLY A 41 -10.98 -22.30 6.09
C GLY A 41 -10.02 -21.71 5.06
N GLU A 42 -10.40 -21.67 3.79
CA GLU A 42 -9.61 -21.06 2.71
C GLU A 42 -9.45 -19.55 2.92
N ILE A 43 -10.50 -18.83 3.31
CA ILE A 43 -10.43 -17.40 3.63
C ILE A 43 -9.53 -17.16 4.85
N ALA A 44 -9.61 -17.99 5.88
CA ALA A 44 -8.74 -17.91 7.05
C ALA A 44 -7.27 -18.16 6.67
N ALA A 45 -7.00 -19.15 5.81
CA ALA A 45 -5.67 -19.44 5.28
C ALA A 45 -5.11 -18.25 4.48
N GLN A 46 -5.88 -17.70 3.54
CA GLN A 46 -5.49 -16.51 2.78
C GLN A 46 -5.26 -15.29 3.67
N THR A 47 -6.06 -15.13 4.73
CA THR A 47 -5.88 -14.05 5.71
C THR A 47 -4.57 -14.22 6.47
N ALA A 48 -4.24 -15.44 6.91
CA ALA A 48 -2.98 -15.74 7.59
C ALA A 48 -1.77 -15.52 6.67
N GLU A 49 -1.85 -15.93 5.41
CA GLU A 49 -0.80 -15.68 4.40
C GLU A 49 -0.62 -14.18 4.15
N THR A 50 -1.72 -13.44 4.00
CA THR A 50 -1.68 -11.98 3.79
C THR A 50 -1.10 -11.27 5.00
N GLN A 51 -1.43 -11.71 6.21
CA GLN A 51 -0.83 -11.19 7.44
C GLN A 51 0.67 -11.48 7.49
N ALA A 52 1.10 -12.70 7.16
CA ALA A 52 2.52 -13.05 7.12
C ALA A 52 3.30 -12.21 6.10
N ILE A 53 2.74 -11.99 4.89
CA ILE A 53 3.32 -11.11 3.87
C ILE A 53 3.41 -9.67 4.38
N THR A 54 2.36 -9.19 5.06
CA THR A 54 2.32 -7.84 5.62
C THR A 54 3.36 -7.67 6.73
N GLN A 55 3.50 -8.64 7.62
CA GLN A 55 4.52 -8.65 8.66
C GLN A 55 5.93 -8.70 8.07
N TYR A 56 6.15 -9.52 7.05
CA TYR A 56 7.42 -9.54 6.31
C TYR A 56 7.72 -8.19 5.66
N ARG A 57 6.71 -7.52 5.09
CA ARG A 57 6.84 -6.18 4.51
C ARG A 57 7.17 -5.12 5.56
N ILE A 58 6.50 -5.16 6.71
CA ILE A 58 6.77 -4.25 7.83
C ILE A 58 8.18 -4.51 8.39
N ALA A 59 8.60 -5.76 8.53
CA ALA A 59 9.93 -6.10 9.01
C ALA A 59 11.05 -5.68 8.03
N SER A 60 10.79 -5.74 6.72
CA SER A 60 11.78 -5.42 5.68
C SER A 60 11.84 -3.94 5.30
N LEU A 61 10.69 -3.25 5.30
CA LEU A 61 10.57 -1.87 4.82
C LEU A 61 10.14 -0.88 5.91
N GLY A 62 9.63 -1.33 7.06
CA GLY A 62 9.04 -0.48 8.10
C GLY A 62 7.62 0.01 7.77
N TYR A 63 7.03 0.76 8.69
CA TYR A 63 5.68 1.32 8.52
C TYR A 63 5.66 2.51 7.57
N TRP A 64 4.56 2.69 6.83
CA TRP A 64 4.40 3.79 5.87
C TRP A 64 4.44 5.20 6.51
N TYR A 65 4.13 5.31 7.80
CA TYR A 65 4.11 6.57 8.57
C TYR A 65 5.40 6.86 9.34
N GLU A 66 6.47 6.09 9.10
CA GLU A 66 7.75 6.39 9.73
C GLU A 66 8.30 7.75 9.26
N PRO A 67 9.01 8.50 10.13
CA PRO A 67 9.49 9.84 9.82
C PRO A 67 10.31 9.93 8.51
N GLU A 68 11.12 8.92 8.22
CA GLU A 68 11.90 8.82 6.97
C GLU A 68 11.02 8.73 5.70
N LYS A 69 9.87 8.06 5.79
CA LYS A 69 8.94 7.91 4.67
C LYS A 69 8.12 9.16 4.47
N ILE A 70 7.66 9.77 5.56
CA ILE A 70 6.97 11.08 5.51
C ILE A 70 7.87 12.14 4.87
N MET A 71 9.15 12.18 5.23
CA MET A 71 10.12 13.09 4.61
C MET A 71 10.30 12.79 3.12
N GLY A 72 10.42 11.51 2.74
CA GLY A 72 10.46 11.07 1.34
C GLY A 72 9.23 11.51 0.54
N TYR A 73 8.02 11.33 1.09
CA TYR A 73 6.77 11.75 0.45
C TYR A 73 6.68 13.27 0.27
N THR A 74 7.15 14.04 1.24
CA THR A 74 7.17 15.50 1.16
C THR A 74 8.07 15.98 0.02
N VAL A 75 9.27 15.41 -0.09
CA VAL A 75 10.20 15.72 -1.19
C VAL A 75 9.63 15.29 -2.54
N ALA A 76 9.04 14.08 -2.61
CA ALA A 76 8.41 13.58 -3.83
C ALA A 76 7.24 14.47 -4.29
N PHE A 77 6.42 14.96 -3.37
CA PHE A 77 5.33 15.88 -3.66
C PHE A 77 5.83 17.22 -4.22
N TYR A 78 6.90 17.77 -3.64
CA TYR A 78 7.53 18.99 -4.16
C TYR A 78 8.02 18.81 -5.61
N PHE A 79 8.71 17.71 -5.90
CA PHE A 79 9.16 17.41 -7.26
C PHE A 79 8.00 17.13 -8.23
N ALA A 80 6.93 16.48 -7.77
CA ALA A 80 5.73 16.27 -8.57
C ALA A 80 5.07 17.62 -8.94
N LYS A 81 5.00 18.56 -8.00
CA LYS A 81 4.50 19.92 -8.26
C LYS A 81 5.40 20.64 -9.28
N LEU A 82 6.71 20.62 -9.10
CA LEU A 82 7.65 21.22 -10.06
C LEU A 82 7.52 20.64 -11.48
N LEU A 83 7.47 19.31 -11.60
CA LEU A 83 7.47 18.66 -12.91
C LEU A 83 6.09 18.70 -13.57
N ILE A 84 5.06 18.26 -12.86
CA ILE A 84 3.73 18.09 -13.45
C ILE A 84 3.02 19.43 -13.52
N TYR A 85 2.98 20.18 -12.41
CA TYR A 85 2.18 21.41 -12.33
C TYR A 85 2.87 22.60 -13.00
N ASP A 86 4.14 22.86 -12.66
CA ASP A 86 4.85 24.01 -13.23
C ASP A 86 5.36 23.73 -14.65
N LYS A 87 6.04 22.59 -14.88
CA LYS A 87 6.69 22.32 -16.17
C LYS A 87 5.75 21.75 -17.23
N CYS A 88 4.98 20.70 -16.92
CA CYS A 88 4.11 20.08 -17.92
C CYS A 88 2.83 20.91 -18.16
N LEU A 89 2.20 21.41 -17.10
CA LEU A 89 0.93 22.13 -17.20
C LEU A 89 1.10 23.66 -17.33
N GLY A 90 2.24 24.22 -16.92
CA GLY A 90 2.50 25.66 -17.04
C GLY A 90 1.61 26.54 -16.16
N TRP A 91 0.96 25.96 -15.14
CA TRP A 91 -0.03 26.65 -14.31
C TRP A 91 0.57 27.41 -13.12
N GLY A 92 1.89 27.43 -13.00
CA GLY A 92 2.56 28.19 -11.95
C GLY A 92 4.08 28.10 -12.01
N THR A 93 4.70 28.77 -11.04
CA THR A 93 6.14 28.78 -10.81
C THR A 93 6.41 28.48 -9.34
N THR A 94 7.31 27.55 -9.03
CA THR A 94 7.85 27.35 -7.68
C THR A 94 9.27 27.85 -7.62
N ASP A 95 9.61 28.53 -6.53
CA ASP A 95 11.00 28.86 -6.24
C ASP A 95 11.82 27.58 -5.98
N PRO A 96 13.07 27.52 -6.47
CA PRO A 96 13.97 26.42 -6.19
C PRO A 96 14.20 26.28 -4.67
N LEU A 97 14.30 25.04 -4.20
CA LEU A 97 14.81 24.75 -2.86
C LEU A 97 16.28 25.18 -2.79
N ILE A 98 16.56 26.25 -2.04
CA ILE A 98 17.92 26.78 -1.82
C ILE A 98 18.33 26.57 -0.35
N GLY A 99 19.63 26.44 -0.11
CA GLY A 99 20.19 26.31 1.23
C GLY A 99 20.01 24.93 1.83
N TRP A 100 19.75 24.87 3.13
CA TRP A 100 19.69 23.60 3.88
C TRP A 100 18.60 22.64 3.35
N SER A 101 17.43 23.17 2.97
CA SER A 101 16.30 22.38 2.48
C SER A 101 16.61 21.71 1.12
N GLY A 102 17.36 22.39 0.23
CA GLY A 102 17.83 21.82 -1.04
C GLY A 102 18.85 20.69 -0.84
N THR A 103 19.78 20.87 0.11
CA THR A 103 20.75 19.83 0.47
C THR A 103 20.06 18.58 1.02
N VAL A 104 19.10 18.76 1.94
CA VAL A 104 18.33 17.64 2.52
C VAL A 104 17.49 16.95 1.45
N ALA A 105 16.80 17.69 0.58
CA ALA A 105 16.01 17.09 -0.50
C ALA A 105 16.88 16.27 -1.47
N THR A 106 18.06 16.79 -1.83
CA THR A 106 19.01 16.07 -2.68
C THR A 106 19.54 14.80 -2.02
N ALA A 107 19.85 14.87 -0.72
CA ALA A 107 20.26 13.71 0.06
C ALA A 107 19.14 12.66 0.14
N VAL A 108 17.90 13.06 0.42
CA VAL A 108 16.76 12.14 0.45
C VAL A 108 16.60 11.42 -0.90
N VAL A 109 16.64 12.16 -2.00
CA VAL A 109 16.58 11.57 -3.35
C VAL A 109 17.74 10.60 -3.58
N SER A 110 18.98 10.99 -3.27
CA SER A 110 20.15 10.13 -3.47
C SER A 110 20.07 8.86 -2.63
N PHE A 111 19.71 8.94 -1.35
CA PHE A 111 19.58 7.76 -0.49
C PHE A 111 18.47 6.81 -0.97
N TYR A 112 17.32 7.32 -1.42
CA TYR A 112 16.24 6.48 -1.96
C TYR A 112 16.65 5.72 -3.22
N PHE A 113 17.34 6.37 -4.17
CA PHE A 113 17.74 5.73 -5.42
C PHE A 113 19.02 4.88 -5.29
N THR A 114 19.93 5.23 -4.38
CA THR A 114 21.23 4.53 -4.25
C THR A 114 21.15 3.31 -3.33
N LYS A 115 20.17 3.23 -2.43
CA LYS A 115 20.00 2.08 -1.51
C LYS A 115 20.03 0.72 -2.21
N ARG A 116 19.26 0.55 -3.29
CA ARG A 116 19.25 -0.68 -4.09
C ARG A 116 20.59 -0.96 -4.77
N GLY A 117 21.31 0.08 -5.20
CA GLY A 117 22.65 -0.04 -5.74
C GLY A 117 23.62 -0.62 -4.72
N PHE A 118 23.65 -0.06 -3.51
CA PHE A 118 24.49 -0.56 -2.42
C PHE A 118 24.12 -1.98 -1.98
N GLU A 119 22.83 -2.31 -1.87
CA GLU A 119 22.38 -3.66 -1.51
C GLU A 119 22.82 -4.71 -2.52
N ASN A 120 22.75 -4.40 -3.82
CA ASN A 120 23.19 -5.31 -4.87
C ASN A 120 24.71 -5.50 -4.88
N VAL A 121 25.48 -4.42 -4.68
CA VAL A 121 26.95 -4.50 -4.57
C VAL A 121 27.36 -5.28 -3.31
N ALA A 122 26.70 -5.05 -2.18
CA ALA A 122 26.96 -5.77 -0.93
C ALA A 122 26.67 -7.28 -1.05
N LYS A 123 25.62 -7.66 -1.80
CA LYS A 123 25.34 -9.09 -2.08
C LYS A 123 26.40 -9.74 -2.96
N ILE A 124 27.01 -9.00 -3.89
CA ILE A 124 28.11 -9.50 -4.73
C ILE A 124 29.37 -9.71 -3.88
N LEU A 125 29.71 -8.76 -3.01
CA LEU A 125 30.91 -8.82 -2.14
C LEU A 125 30.83 -9.88 -1.02
N LYS A 126 29.62 -10.33 -0.68
CA LYS A 126 29.40 -11.37 0.34
C LYS A 126 29.55 -12.80 -0.21
N LYS A 127 29.65 -12.98 -1.52
CA LYS A 127 30.05 -14.24 -2.16
C LYS A 127 31.57 -14.35 -2.19
#